data_AF-A0A2S1JMW5-F1
#
_entry.id   AF-A0A2S1JMW5-F1
#
_cell.length_a   1.000
_cell.length_b   1.000
_cell.length_c   1.000
_cell.angle_alpha   90.00
_cell.angle_beta   90.00
_cell.angle_gamma   90.00
#
_symmetry.space_group_name_H-M   'P 1'
#
loop_
_entity.id
_entity.type
_entity.pdbx_description
1 polymer ?
#
loop_
_entity_poly.entity_id
_entity_poly.type
_entity_poly.pdbx_seq_one_letter_code
_entity_poly.pdbx_strand_id
1 'polypeptide(L)' 'MPVIDNETLLASLQAVFKTVNHYKALLDSETLRDPENVSELLFFYNEALEALKGVYEEEVSKGEDLPPLQAIINPTKKTY' A
#
# COMPACT_ATOMS: atom_id res chain seq x y z
N MET A 1 8.91 20.06 -0.25
CA MET A 1 8.24 18.89 -0.84
C MET A 1 6.75 19.18 -0.82
N PRO A 2 5.97 18.81 -1.86
CA PRO A 2 4.51 18.97 -1.81
C PRO A 2 3.97 18.19 -0.61
N VAL A 3 3.15 18.86 0.19
CA VAL A 3 2.47 18.25 1.34
C VAL A 3 1.26 17.50 0.78
N ILE A 4 1.31 16.17 0.83
CA ILE A 4 0.15 15.33 0.54
C ILE A 4 -0.79 15.44 1.74
N ASP A 5 -2.06 15.73 1.52
CA ASP A 5 -3.04 15.75 2.61
C ASP A 5 -3.36 14.33 3.10
N ASN A 6 -3.86 14.23 4.34
CA ASN A 6 -4.12 12.95 4.99
C ASN A 6 -5.10 12.08 4.20
N GLU A 7 -6.14 12.63 3.57
CA GLU A 7 -7.09 11.84 2.79
C GLU A 7 -6.43 11.23 1.55
N THR A 8 -5.62 12.04 0.84
CA THR A 8 -4.84 11.58 -0.30
C THR A 8 -3.81 10.52 0.11
N LEU A 9 -3.16 10.67 1.27
CA LEU A 9 -2.23 9.67 1.81
C LEU A 9 -2.93 8.34 2.09
N LEU A 10 -4.07 8.36 2.77
CA LEU A 10 -4.85 7.17 3.10
C LEU A 10 -5.37 6.46 1.83
N ALA A 11 -5.89 7.22 0.86
CA ALA A 11 -6.34 6.68 -0.42
C ALA A 11 -5.18 6.06 -1.21
N SER A 12 -4.01 6.70 -1.19
CA SER A 12 -2.81 6.21 -1.87
C SER A 12 -2.29 4.91 -1.23
N LEU A 13 -2.23 4.83 0.10
CA LEU A 13 -1.88 3.60 0.83
C LEU A 13 -2.80 2.44 0.46
N GLN A 14 -4.11 2.68 0.42
CA GLN A 14 -5.08 1.66 0.01
C GLN A 14 -4.89 1.20 -1.42
N ALA A 15 -4.73 2.13 -2.35
CA ALA A 15 -4.58 1.81 -3.77
C ALA A 15 -3.29 1.04 -4.05
N VAL A 16 -2.17 1.49 -3.50
CA VAL A 16 -0.87 0.83 -3.65
C VAL A 16 -0.87 -0.54 -3.00
N PHE A 17 -1.42 -0.69 -1.78
CA PHE A 17 -1.52 -2.00 -1.13
C PHE A 17 -2.35 -3.01 -1.93
N LYS A 18 -3.50 -2.59 -2.49
CA LYS A 18 -4.32 -3.43 -3.37
C LYS A 18 -3.53 -3.85 -4.62
N THR A 19 -2.76 -2.94 -5.19
CA THR A 19 -1.94 -3.19 -6.38
C THR A 19 -0.82 -4.18 -6.10
N VAL A 20 -0.12 -4.05 -4.96
CA VAL A 20 0.87 -5.03 -4.48
C VAL A 20 0.26 -6.42 -4.36
N ASN A 21 -0.91 -6.54 -3.72
CA ASN A 21 -1.58 -7.83 -3.55
C ASN A 21 -2.05 -8.43 -4.88
N HIS A 22 -2.50 -7.57 -5.82
CA HIS A 22 -2.87 -8.02 -7.15
C HIS A 22 -1.67 -8.64 -7.89
N TYR A 23 -0.51 -7.97 -7.90
CA TYR A 23 0.68 -8.51 -8.55
C TYR A 23 1.24 -9.75 -7.86
N LYS A 24 1.18 -9.82 -6.52
CA LYS A 24 1.51 -11.06 -5.79
C LYS A 24 0.63 -12.23 -6.25
N ALA A 25 -0.69 -12.02 -6.29
CA ALA A 25 -1.62 -13.04 -6.75
C ALA A 25 -1.42 -13.42 -8.23
N LEU A 26 -0.99 -12.48 -9.08
CA LEU A 26 -0.62 -12.78 -10.46
C LEU A 26 0.63 -13.66 -10.55
N LEU A 27 1.66 -13.42 -9.72
CA LEU A 27 2.86 -14.26 -9.67
C LEU A 27 2.54 -15.69 -9.20
N ASP A 28 1.54 -15.85 -8.34
CA ASP A 28 1.06 -17.16 -7.90
C ASP A 28 0.17 -17.87 -8.95
N SER A 29 -0.16 -17.20 -10.07
CA SER A 29 -1.00 -17.77 -11.13
C SER A 29 -0.21 -18.65 -12.10
N GLU A 30 -0.69 -19.87 -12.32
CA GLU A 30 -0.15 -20.79 -13.33
C GLU A 30 -0.27 -20.28 -14.79
N THR A 31 -1.06 -19.23 -15.02
CA THR A 31 -1.32 -18.68 -16.35
C THR A 31 -0.45 -17.48 -16.71
N LEU A 32 0.42 -17.03 -15.80
CA LEU A 32 1.25 -15.86 -16.01
C LEU A 32 2.30 -16.13 -17.09
N ARG A 33 2.29 -15.30 -18.13
CA ARG A 33 3.19 -15.45 -19.29
C ARG A 33 4.52 -14.72 -19.13
N ASP A 34 4.56 -13.71 -18.28
CA ASP A 34 5.71 -12.82 -18.08
C ASP A 34 5.90 -12.53 -16.58
N PRO A 35 6.53 -13.46 -15.84
CA PRO A 35 6.77 -13.30 -14.41
C PRO A 35 7.85 -12.26 -14.08
N GLU A 36 8.79 -12.00 -14.98
CA GLU A 36 9.89 -11.04 -14.75
C GLU A 36 9.37 -9.62 -14.70
N ASN A 37 8.57 -9.21 -15.68
CA ASN A 37 7.96 -7.89 -15.72
C ASN A 37 7.00 -7.66 -14.54
N VAL A 38 6.20 -8.66 -14.17
CA VAL A 38 5.32 -8.56 -12.99
C VAL A 38 6.13 -8.45 -11.69
N SER A 39 7.27 -9.15 -11.59
CA SER A 39 8.15 -9.05 -10.42
C SER A 39 8.80 -7.67 -10.31
N GLU A 40 9.23 -7.09 -11.44
CA GLU A 40 9.77 -5.73 -11.49
C GLU A 40 8.72 -4.69 -11.08
N LEU A 41 7.49 -4.78 -11.62
CA LEU A 41 6.40 -3.91 -11.18
C LEU A 41 6.11 -4.07 -9.69
N LEU A 42 6.03 -5.31 -9.21
CA LEU A 42 5.81 -5.59 -7.79
C LEU A 42 6.92 -4.98 -6.91
N PHE A 43 8.18 -5.01 -7.36
CA PHE A 43 9.29 -4.37 -6.67
C PHE A 43 9.04 -2.86 -6.49
N PHE A 44 8.74 -2.13 -7.58
CA PHE A 44 8.46 -0.70 -7.52
C PHE A 44 7.24 -0.35 -6.66
N TYR A 45 6.17 -1.15 -6.74
CA TYR A 45 4.99 -0.93 -5.90
C TYR A 45 5.25 -1.21 -4.42
N ASN A 46 6.14 -2.15 -4.08
CA ASN A 46 6.58 -2.34 -2.70
C ASN A 46 7.40 -1.14 -2.21
N GLU A 47 8.33 -0.61 -3.01
CA GLU A 47 9.08 0.60 -2.63
C GLU A 47 8.15 1.80 -2.42
N ALA A 48 7.17 1.99 -3.31
CA ALA A 48 6.17 3.04 -3.16
C ALA A 48 5.33 2.85 -1.89
N LEU A 49 4.97 1.61 -1.55
CA LEU A 49 4.22 1.31 -0.33
C LEU A 49 5.03 1.65 0.93
N GLU A 50 6.31 1.29 0.97
CA GLU A 50 7.19 1.62 2.10
C GLU A 50 7.39 3.13 2.25
N ALA A 51 7.54 3.87 1.15
CA ALA A 51 7.60 5.33 1.19
C ALA A 51 6.32 5.95 1.77
N LEU A 52 5.14 5.47 1.35
CA LEU A 52 3.86 5.95 1.87
C LEU A 52 3.66 5.59 3.35
N LYS A 53 4.13 4.42 3.80
CA LYS A 53 4.12 4.05 5.22
C LYS A 53 5.00 4.97 6.05
N GLY A 54 6.19 5.33 5.55
CA GLY A 54 7.08 6.27 6.22
C GLY A 54 6.41 7.62 6.44
N VAL A 55 5.75 8.18 5.41
CA VAL A 55 4.99 9.42 5.53
C VAL A 55 3.84 9.28 6.55
N TYR A 56 3.10 8.18 6.52
CA TYR A 56 2.04 7.92 7.49
C TYR A 56 2.56 7.85 8.93
N GLU A 57 3.69 7.17 9.17
CA GLU A 57 4.32 7.08 10.50
C GLU A 57 4.80 8.45 11.00
N GLU A 58 5.30 9.31 10.09
CA GLU A 58 5.64 10.69 10.42
C GLU A 58 4.41 11.51 10.82
N GLU A 59 3.29 11.40 10.10
CA GLU A 59 2.05 12.11 10.45
C GLU A 59 1.46 11.63 11.79
N VAL A 60 1.44 10.32 12.03
CA VAL A 60 1.06 9.76 13.34
C VAL A 60 1.97 10.29 14.46
N SER A 61 3.29 10.39 14.20
CA SER A 61 4.25 10.90 15.19
C SER A 61 4.09 12.40 15.45
N LYS A 62 3.51 13.17 14.51
CA LYS A 62 3.13 14.58 14.70
C LYS A 62 1.85 14.74 15.52
N GLY A 63 1.16 13.64 15.82
CA GLY A 63 -0.07 13.62 16.62
C GLY A 63 -1.35 13.70 15.79
N GLU A 64 -1.29 13.45 14.48
CA GLU A 64 -2.48 13.34 13.64
C GLU A 64 -3.33 12.12 14.06
N ASP A 65 -4.65 12.31 14.12
CA ASP A 65 -5.62 11.25 14.47
C ASP A 65 -5.94 10.39 13.25
N LEU A 66 -4.96 9.59 12.83
CA LEU A 66 -5.09 8.69 11.68
C LEU A 66 -5.51 7.29 12.11
N PRO A 67 -6.38 6.61 11.33
CA PRO A 67 -6.78 5.24 11.63
C PRO A 67 -5.57 4.30 11.57
N PRO A 68 -5.52 3.21 12.35
CA PRO A 68 -4.40 2.26 12.33
C PRO A 68 -4.09 1.76 10.92
N LEU A 69 -2.80 1.60 10.58
CA LEU A 69 -2.36 1.15 9.26
C LEU A 69 -3.09 -0.11 8.77
N GLN A 70 -3.35 -1.07 9.67
CA GLN A 70 -4.10 -2.29 9.37
C GLN A 70 -5.54 -2.03 8.94
N ALA A 71 -6.22 -1.05 9.52
CA ALA A 71 -7.58 -0.66 9.14
C ALA A 71 -7.62 0.01 7.76
N ILE A 72 -6.53 0.66 7.37
CA ILE A 72 -6.37 1.29 6.06
C ILE A 72 -6.18 0.21 4.99
N ILE A 73 -5.18 -0.67 5.17
CA ILE A 73 -4.82 -1.67 4.16
C ILE A 73 -5.74 -2.89 4.14
N ASN A 74 -6.49 -3.16 5.22
CA ASN A 74 -7.39 -4.30 5.33
C ASN A 74 -8.76 -3.91 5.96
N PRO A 75 -9.58 -3.10 5.27
CA PRO A 75 -10.79 -2.52 5.85
C PRO A 75 -11.89 -3.54 6.18
N THR A 76 -11.75 -4.81 5.77
CA THR A 76 -12.75 -5.87 5.96
C THR A 76 -12.53 -6.75 7.19
N LYS A 77 -11.39 -6.66 7.90
CA LYS A 77 -11.23 -7.32 9.20
C LYS A 77 -11.91 -6.47 10.29
N LYS A 78 -13.24 -6.54 10.37
CA LYS A 78 -13.94 -6.28 11.63
C LYS A 78 -13.48 -7.34 12.64
N THR A 79 -12.64 -6.96 13.59
CA THR A 79 -12.49 -7.73 14.82
C THR A 79 -13.82 -7.64 15.57
N TYR A 80 -14.62 -8.71 15.46
CA TYR A 80 -15.77 -8.98 16.32
C TYR A 80 -15.29 -9.56 17.65
#